data_AF-H8G978-F1
#
_entry.id   AF-H8G978-F1
#
_cell.length_a   1.000
_cell.length_b   1.000
_cell.length_c   1.000
_cell.angle_alpha   90.00
_cell.angle_beta   90.00
_cell.angle_gamma   90.00
#
_symmetry.space_group_name_H-M   'P 1'
#
loop_
_entity.id
_entity.type
_entity.pdbx_description
1 polymer ?
#
loop_
_entity_poly.entity_id
_entity_poly.type
_entity_poly.pdbx_seq_one_letter_code
_entity_poly.pdbx_strand_id
1 'polypeptide(L)'
;MSVERERLEQVRDQALADIVDLERQVADDEIPNHAAVRLRRQYEATAARAMEELETQPPEETTTTAQRPRSSRRRRGRLVAYVSATAVAVFAALVLLPQYVAERPEGGFISGNEVIQSPAGAPSSSAQPPRDLSTVTEAEMEQVVAANPNVLGMRLALARRYVEKGQYDKASEHYGVALTQAPDDPQARSSAAWLLHKMGNTEAALRFLDKTLLGAPGSPDALWYKARILLDGRRNPAGALEILQGLVERGDLEPERLAEADQLMTRAREQTER
;
A
#
# COMPACT_ATOMS: atom_id res chain seq x y z
N MET A 1 4.03 11.40 -39.19
CA MET A 1 4.80 11.35 -37.93
C MET A 1 6.06 12.16 -38.18
N SER A 2 6.22 13.29 -37.50
CA SER A 2 7.40 14.13 -37.66
C SER A 2 8.62 13.42 -37.07
N VAL A 3 9.77 13.49 -37.76
CA VAL A 3 11.05 12.90 -37.33
C VAL A 3 11.42 13.33 -35.90
N GLU A 4 11.04 14.55 -35.52
CA GLU A 4 11.27 15.10 -34.18
C GLU A 4 10.43 14.40 -33.09
N ARG A 5 9.16 14.09 -33.38
CA ARG A 5 8.31 13.36 -32.43
C ARG A 5 8.82 11.94 -32.21
N GLU A 6 9.23 11.25 -33.28
CA GLU A 6 9.80 9.91 -33.20
C GLU A 6 11.07 9.90 -32.34
N ARG A 7 11.92 10.92 -32.51
CA ARG A 7 13.11 11.12 -31.67
C ARG A 7 12.75 11.33 -30.20
N LEU A 8 11.76 12.17 -29.90
CA LEU A 8 11.32 12.40 -28.52
C LEU A 8 10.70 11.16 -27.88
N GLU A 9 9.93 10.37 -28.64
CA GLU A 9 9.40 9.08 -28.20
C GLU A 9 10.54 8.10 -27.89
N GLN A 10 11.55 8.02 -28.76
CA GLN A 10 12.74 7.20 -28.52
C GLN A 10 13.53 7.64 -27.27
N VAL A 11 13.70 8.95 -27.05
CA VAL A 11 14.39 9.49 -25.88
C VAL A 11 13.62 9.18 -24.59
N ARG A 12 12.29 9.34 -24.60
CA ARG A 12 11.43 8.94 -23.47
C ARG A 12 11.59 7.45 -23.17
N ASP A 13 11.45 6.61 -24.19
CA ASP A 13 11.42 5.15 -24.01
C ASP A 13 12.78 4.62 -23.54
N GLN A 14 13.87 5.17 -24.06
CA GLN A 14 15.21 4.85 -23.59
C GLN A 14 15.42 5.25 -22.12
N ALA A 15 15.06 6.48 -21.74
CA ALA A 15 15.22 6.94 -20.36
C ALA A 15 14.40 6.10 -19.36
N LEU A 16 13.22 5.63 -19.76
CA LEU A 16 12.41 4.72 -18.94
C LEU A 16 13.04 3.32 -18.84
N ALA A 17 13.60 2.79 -19.93
CA ALA A 17 14.33 1.53 -19.92
C ALA A 17 15.58 1.60 -19.01
N ASP A 18 16.31 2.71 -19.06
CA ASP A 18 17.50 2.93 -18.24
C ASP A 18 17.16 3.01 -16.74
N ILE A 19 15.99 3.54 -16.38
CA ILE A 19 15.52 3.51 -14.98
C ILE A 19 15.29 2.07 -14.52
N VAL A 20 14.65 1.24 -15.36
CA VAL A 20 14.39 -0.16 -15.02
C VAL A 20 15.69 -0.96 -14.91
N ASP A 21 16.64 -0.75 -15.82
CA ASP A 21 17.93 -1.44 -15.73
C ASP A 21 18.77 -0.95 -14.54
N LEU A 22 18.74 0.35 -14.21
CA LEU A 22 19.38 0.89 -13.02
C LEU A 22 18.81 0.26 -11.73
N GLU A 23 17.49 0.05 -11.65
CA GLU A 23 16.86 -0.63 -10.52
C GLU A 23 17.28 -2.10 -10.41
N ARG A 24 17.47 -2.78 -11.56
CA ARG A 24 18.02 -4.13 -11.61
C ARG A 24 19.48 -4.18 -11.13
N GLN A 25 20.34 -3.29 -11.62
CA GLN A 25 21.75 -3.20 -11.24
C GLN A 25 21.94 -2.89 -9.74
N VAL A 26 21.04 -2.07 -9.17
CA VAL A 26 21.00 -1.83 -7.72
C VAL A 26 20.58 -3.09 -6.95
N ALA A 27 19.62 -3.85 -7.48
CA ALA A 27 19.18 -5.11 -6.87
C ALA A 27 20.25 -6.22 -6.94
N ASP A 28 21.10 -6.18 -7.98
CA ASP A 28 22.21 -7.11 -8.21
C ASP A 28 23.52 -6.65 -7.50
N ASP A 29 23.46 -5.59 -6.67
CA ASP A 29 24.61 -4.96 -5.98
C ASP A 29 25.73 -4.46 -6.92
N GLU A 30 25.46 -4.28 -8.21
CA GLU A 30 26.42 -3.79 -9.21
C GLU A 30 26.66 -2.27 -9.07
N ILE A 31 25.65 -1.52 -8.60
CA ILE A 31 25.73 -0.07 -8.37
C ILE A 31 25.31 0.28 -6.94
N PRO A 32 26.14 1.03 -6.18
CA PRO A 32 25.76 1.53 -4.87
C PRO A 32 24.54 2.46 -4.90
N ASN A 33 23.62 2.29 -3.95
CA ASN A 33 22.37 3.06 -3.84
C ASN A 33 22.57 4.59 -3.95
N HIS A 34 23.57 5.15 -3.28
CA HIS A 34 23.82 6.59 -3.31
C HIS A 34 24.23 7.10 -4.71
N ALA A 35 24.90 6.27 -5.51
CA ALA A 35 25.26 6.58 -6.89
C ALA A 35 24.03 6.46 -7.80
N ALA A 36 23.17 5.46 -7.57
CA ALA A 36 21.94 5.25 -8.33
C ALA A 36 20.93 6.40 -8.16
N VAL A 37 20.81 7.01 -6.97
CA VAL A 37 19.90 8.15 -6.76
C VAL A 37 20.17 9.32 -7.72
N ARG A 38 21.45 9.61 -7.99
CA ARG A 38 21.83 10.67 -8.94
C ARG A 38 21.46 10.31 -10.38
N LEU A 39 21.76 9.09 -10.80
CA LEU A 39 21.46 8.59 -12.15
C LEU A 39 19.95 8.53 -12.39
N ARG A 40 19.19 8.03 -11.42
CA ARG A 40 17.72 7.99 -11.46
C ARG A 40 17.11 9.36 -11.68
N ARG A 41 17.52 10.38 -10.89
CA ARG A 41 17.02 11.75 -11.06
C ARG A 41 17.31 12.30 -12.46
N GLN A 42 18.44 11.94 -13.05
CA GLN A 42 18.80 12.36 -14.41
C GLN A 42 17.89 11.71 -15.46
N TYR A 43 17.65 10.40 -15.36
CA TYR A 43 16.76 9.70 -16.28
C TYR A 43 15.30 10.15 -16.14
N GLU A 44 14.82 10.35 -14.90
CA GLU A 44 13.49 10.90 -14.62
C GLU A 44 13.30 12.29 -15.24
N ALA A 45 14.29 13.18 -15.08
CA ALA A 45 14.25 14.50 -15.70
C ALA A 45 14.28 14.44 -17.24
N THR A 46 15.00 13.48 -17.81
CA THR A 46 15.08 13.28 -19.27
C THR A 46 13.75 12.79 -19.83
N ALA A 47 13.13 11.78 -19.19
CA ALA A 47 11.83 11.28 -19.56
C ALA A 47 10.74 12.36 -19.42
N ALA A 48 10.76 13.14 -18.33
CA ALA A 48 9.80 14.22 -18.09
C ALA A 48 9.84 15.29 -19.19
N ARG A 49 11.04 15.76 -19.56
CA ARG A 49 11.20 16.76 -20.63
C ARG A 49 10.72 16.24 -21.98
N ALA A 50 11.09 15.00 -22.34
CA ALA A 50 10.65 14.40 -23.59
C ALA A 50 9.11 14.26 -23.65
N MET A 51 8.47 13.92 -22.53
CA MET A 51 7.01 13.85 -22.45
C MET A 51 6.33 15.22 -22.56
N GLU A 52 6.86 16.24 -21.88
CA GLU A 52 6.34 17.61 -21.97
C GLU A 52 6.42 18.15 -23.41
N GLU A 53 7.55 17.95 -24.09
CA GLU A 53 7.73 18.36 -25.48
C GLU A 53 6.78 17.62 -26.44
N LEU A 54 6.56 16.32 -26.22
CA LEU A 54 5.58 15.53 -26.97
C LEU A 54 4.13 16.01 -26.78
N GLU A 55 3.80 16.55 -25.59
CA GLU A 55 2.50 17.13 -25.30
C GLU A 55 2.29 18.49 -25.98
N THR A 56 3.37 19.27 -26.13
CA THR A 56 3.32 20.58 -26.83
C THR A 56 3.24 20.47 -28.35
N GLN A 57 3.51 19.29 -28.94
CA GLN A 57 3.36 19.02 -30.36
C GLN A 57 2.01 18.33 -30.67
N PRO A 58 0.98 19.06 -31.16
CA PRO A 58 -0.28 18.43 -31.54
C PRO A 58 -0.06 17.39 -32.64
N PRO A 59 -0.80 16.27 -32.66
CA PRO A 59 -0.65 15.26 -33.70
C PRO A 59 -0.94 15.88 -35.07
N GLU A 60 -0.03 15.69 -36.03
CA GLU A 60 -0.28 16.08 -37.41
C GLU A 60 -1.59 15.44 -37.90
N GLU A 61 -2.59 16.27 -38.17
CA GLU A 61 -3.86 15.86 -38.77
C GLU A 61 -3.61 15.41 -40.20
N THR A 62 -3.37 14.11 -40.42
CA THR A 62 -3.62 13.52 -41.74
C THR A 62 -5.11 13.57 -42.02
N THR A 63 -5.48 14.48 -42.92
CA THR A 63 -6.83 14.72 -43.42
C THR A 63 -7.34 13.45 -44.10
N THR A 64 -8.36 12.79 -43.54
CA THR A 64 -9.27 11.94 -44.32
C THR A 64 -10.65 11.95 -43.66
N THR A 65 -11.60 12.48 -44.42
CA THR A 65 -13.05 12.52 -44.27
C THR A 65 -13.68 11.18 -43.90
N ALA A 66 -14.50 11.14 -42.84
CA ALA A 66 -15.82 10.47 -42.79
C ALA A 66 -16.50 10.55 -41.40
N GLN A 67 -17.56 11.34 -41.34
CA GLN A 67 -18.82 11.18 -40.59
C GLN A 67 -18.90 10.44 -39.22
N ARG A 68 -19.14 11.24 -38.16
CA ARG A 68 -20.21 11.15 -37.11
C ARG A 68 -20.23 9.95 -36.11
N PRO A 69 -20.89 10.10 -34.94
CA PRO A 69 -20.32 10.67 -33.72
C PRO A 69 -20.26 9.64 -32.57
N ARG A 70 -19.47 9.90 -31.50
CA ARG A 70 -19.88 9.75 -30.07
C ARG A 70 -18.70 9.53 -29.11
N SER A 71 -18.87 10.18 -27.95
CA SER A 71 -18.35 9.86 -26.62
C SER A 71 -16.92 10.31 -26.28
N SER A 72 -16.86 11.55 -25.80
CA SER A 72 -15.83 12.04 -24.87
C SER A 72 -15.88 11.30 -23.53
N ARG A 73 -15.36 10.06 -23.47
CA ARG A 73 -15.25 9.33 -22.19
C ARG A 73 -13.96 8.55 -21.95
N ARG A 74 -13.01 8.53 -22.89
CA ARG A 74 -11.80 7.69 -22.80
C ARG A 74 -10.51 8.38 -22.32
N ARG A 75 -10.48 9.69 -22.09
CA ARG A 75 -9.25 10.42 -21.66
C ARG A 75 -8.95 10.36 -20.16
N ARG A 76 -9.94 10.10 -19.29
CA ARG A 76 -9.71 10.03 -17.82
C ARG A 76 -9.18 8.68 -17.32
N GLY A 77 -9.31 7.60 -18.11
CA GLY A 77 -8.90 6.26 -17.66
C GLY A 77 -7.39 6.03 -17.66
N ARG A 78 -6.64 6.67 -18.57
CA ARG A 78 -5.19 6.44 -18.72
C ARG A 78 -4.35 7.24 -17.72
N LEU A 79 -4.73 8.48 -17.42
CA LEU A 79 -4.02 9.30 -16.43
C LEU A 79 -4.15 8.73 -15.01
N VAL A 80 -5.34 8.23 -14.65
CA VAL A 80 -5.58 7.58 -13.35
C VAL A 80 -4.77 6.29 -13.22
N ALA A 81 -4.66 5.51 -14.30
CA ALA A 81 -3.84 4.29 -14.29
C ALA A 81 -2.35 4.57 -14.05
N TYR A 82 -1.79 5.61 -14.68
CA TYR A 82 -0.38 5.98 -14.47
C TYR A 82 -0.09 6.53 -13.08
N VAL A 83 -0.96 7.39 -12.53
CA VAL A 83 -0.82 7.90 -11.15
C VAL A 83 -0.93 6.76 -10.13
N SER A 84 -1.84 5.81 -10.34
CA SER A 84 -1.93 4.63 -9.47
C SER A 84 -0.69 3.75 -9.54
N ALA A 85 -0.05 3.60 -10.71
CA ALA A 85 1.14 2.78 -10.86
C ALA A 85 2.37 3.39 -10.17
N THR A 86 2.56 4.72 -10.25
CA THR A 86 3.64 5.41 -9.53
C THR A 86 3.40 5.46 -8.02
N ALA A 87 2.16 5.67 -7.57
CA ALA A 87 1.83 5.58 -6.15
C ALA A 87 2.08 4.16 -5.60
N VAL A 88 1.70 3.13 -6.36
CA VAL A 88 1.99 1.72 -6.03
C VAL A 88 3.48 1.44 -5.98
N ALA A 89 4.26 1.92 -6.95
CA ALA A 89 5.70 1.71 -6.99
C ALA A 89 6.42 2.43 -5.85
N VAL A 90 6.03 3.67 -5.53
CA VAL A 90 6.58 4.44 -4.40
C VAL A 90 6.17 3.81 -3.06
N PHE A 91 4.92 3.39 -2.92
CA PHE A 91 4.46 2.70 -1.71
C PHE A 91 5.17 1.35 -1.55
N ALA A 92 5.23 0.53 -2.60
CA ALA A 92 5.96 -0.73 -2.59
C ALA A 92 7.45 -0.52 -2.30
N ALA A 93 8.08 0.53 -2.85
CA ALA A 93 9.46 0.91 -2.53
C ALA A 93 9.62 1.31 -1.06
N LEU A 94 8.76 2.18 -0.53
CA LEU A 94 8.81 2.62 0.88
C LEU A 94 8.47 1.50 1.88
N VAL A 95 7.65 0.54 1.48
CA VAL A 95 7.19 -0.57 2.32
C VAL A 95 8.16 -1.76 2.25
N LEU A 96 8.70 -2.07 1.06
CA LEU A 96 9.56 -3.23 0.85
C LEU A 96 11.05 -2.92 1.02
N LEU A 97 11.55 -1.74 0.61
CA LEU A 97 13.00 -1.44 0.61
C LEU A 97 13.63 -1.28 2.00
N PRO A 98 13.03 -0.57 2.99
CA PRO A 98 13.65 -0.46 4.32
C PRO A 98 13.84 -1.81 5.01
N GLN A 99 13.02 -2.81 4.65
CA GLN A 99 13.08 -4.15 5.23
C GLN A 99 14.17 -5.05 4.61
N TYR A 100 14.73 -4.69 3.46
CA TYR A 100 15.87 -5.41 2.87
C TYR A 100 17.23 -4.83 3.28
N VAL A 101 17.25 -3.60 3.78
CA VAL A 101 18.48 -2.85 4.12
C VAL A 101 18.80 -2.87 5.63
N ALA A 102 17.91 -3.40 6.48
CA ALA A 102 18.15 -3.45 7.92
C ALA A 102 19.19 -4.55 8.28
N GLU A 103 20.39 -4.14 8.68
CA GLU A 103 21.36 -4.99 9.35
C GLU A 103 20.76 -5.54 10.65
N ARG A 104 20.79 -6.87 10.82
CA ARG A 104 20.34 -7.54 12.05
C ARG A 104 21.30 -7.18 13.20
N PRO A 105 20.85 -6.58 14.31
CA PRO A 105 21.66 -6.53 15.50
C PRO A 105 21.74 -7.92 16.14
N GLU A 106 22.96 -8.33 16.50
CA GLU A 106 23.20 -9.54 17.28
C GLU A 106 22.78 -9.33 18.75
N GLY A 107 21.77 -10.09 19.20
CA GLY A 107 21.52 -10.37 20.62
C GLY A 107 20.63 -9.40 21.42
N GLY A 108 19.52 -9.93 21.96
CA GLY A 108 18.71 -9.39 23.09
C GLY A 108 17.52 -8.53 22.66
N PHE A 109 16.29 -8.65 23.19
CA PHE A 109 15.72 -9.34 24.34
C PHE A 109 14.25 -9.76 24.06
N ILE A 110 13.79 -10.77 24.79
CA ILE A 110 12.37 -11.08 25.02
C ILE A 110 11.98 -10.39 26.34
N SER A 111 11.08 -9.41 26.29
CA SER A 111 10.27 -8.93 27.42
C SER A 111 9.06 -8.25 26.78
N GLY A 112 7.84 -8.76 26.90
CA GLY A 112 7.08 -8.74 28.14
C GLY A 112 6.24 -7.47 28.13
N ASN A 113 4.92 -7.62 27.98
CA ASN A 113 3.89 -6.57 28.05
C ASN A 113 4.33 -5.34 28.86
N GLU A 114 4.61 -4.21 28.19
CA GLU A 114 4.67 -2.93 28.88
C GLU A 114 3.26 -2.37 29.00
N VAL A 115 2.61 -2.68 30.12
CA VAL A 115 1.56 -1.83 30.67
C VAL A 115 2.22 -0.52 31.05
N ILE A 116 1.97 0.54 30.27
CA ILE A 116 2.40 1.89 30.61
C ILE A 116 1.71 2.30 31.91
N GLN A 117 2.41 2.15 33.05
CA GLN A 117 2.10 2.87 34.27
C GLN A 117 2.64 4.29 34.11
N SER A 118 1.75 5.22 33.74
CA SER A 118 2.01 6.65 33.83
C SER A 118 2.21 7.06 35.29
N PRO A 119 3.14 7.97 35.61
CA PRO A 119 3.38 8.41 36.98
C PRO A 119 2.15 9.16 37.51
N ALA A 120 1.79 8.81 38.76
CA ALA A 120 0.70 9.42 39.50
C ALA A 120 0.89 10.94 39.60
N GLY A 121 -0.06 11.72 39.09
CA GLY A 121 -0.13 13.16 39.35
C GLY A 121 -0.66 14.07 38.24
N ALA A 122 -0.86 13.59 37.01
CA ALA A 122 -1.58 14.38 36.00
C ALA A 122 -3.10 14.12 36.13
N PRO A 123 -3.97 15.16 36.08
CA PRO A 123 -5.41 14.94 36.08
C PRO A 123 -5.76 14.04 34.91
N SER A 124 -6.34 12.88 35.21
CA SER A 124 -6.91 11.96 34.22
C SER A 124 -7.84 12.75 33.33
N SER A 125 -7.38 13.09 32.12
CA SER A 125 -8.23 13.62 31.07
C SER A 125 -9.36 12.63 30.93
N SER A 126 -10.58 13.09 31.26
CA SER A 126 -11.81 12.32 31.24
C SER A 126 -11.78 11.33 30.08
N ALA A 127 -11.74 10.04 30.40
CA ALA A 127 -11.92 8.98 29.42
C ALA A 127 -13.33 9.13 28.86
N GLN A 128 -13.44 9.93 27.80
CA GLN A 128 -14.63 9.94 26.96
C GLN A 128 -14.83 8.49 26.51
N PRO A 129 -16.07 7.98 26.48
CA PRO A 129 -16.32 6.68 25.87
C PRO A 129 -15.68 6.68 24.47
N PRO A 130 -15.10 5.56 24.02
CA PRO A 130 -14.45 5.50 22.72
C PRO A 130 -15.37 6.13 21.70
N ARG A 131 -14.95 7.28 21.15
CA ARG A 131 -15.77 8.04 20.22
C ARG A 131 -16.08 7.12 19.06
N ASP A 132 -17.35 6.91 18.79
CA ASP A 132 -17.79 6.15 17.63
C ASP A 132 -17.27 6.85 16.37
N LEU A 133 -16.21 6.28 15.80
CA LEU A 133 -15.54 6.82 14.64
C LEU A 133 -16.45 6.81 13.41
N SER A 134 -17.54 6.01 13.41
CA SER A 134 -18.50 5.98 12.30
C SER A 134 -19.18 7.33 12.04
N THR A 135 -19.29 8.16 13.09
CA THR A 135 -19.90 9.50 13.03
C THR A 135 -18.90 10.61 12.70
N VAL A 136 -17.61 10.33 12.82
CA VAL A 136 -16.52 11.29 12.56
C VAL A 136 -16.20 11.27 11.06
N THR A 137 -16.07 12.42 10.43
CA THR A 137 -15.71 12.55 9.01
C THR A 137 -14.21 12.39 8.78
N GLU A 138 -13.79 12.03 7.56
CA GLU A 138 -12.37 12.02 7.20
C GLU A 138 -11.71 13.38 7.41
N ALA A 139 -12.42 14.48 7.13
CA ALA A 139 -11.89 15.83 7.33
C ALA A 139 -11.57 16.12 8.80
N GLU A 140 -12.41 15.65 9.72
CA GLU A 140 -12.14 15.77 11.16
C GLU A 140 -10.98 14.86 11.59
N MET A 141 -10.90 13.64 11.06
CA MET A 141 -9.76 12.75 11.31
C MET A 141 -8.44 13.35 10.79
N GLU A 142 -8.46 13.97 9.60
CA GLU A 142 -7.32 14.69 9.03
C GLU A 142 -6.88 15.85 9.91
N GLN A 143 -7.82 16.64 10.44
CA GLN A 143 -7.50 17.70 11.41
C GLN A 143 -6.83 17.13 12.67
N VAL A 144 -7.31 15.99 13.19
CA VAL A 144 -6.69 15.33 14.36
C VAL A 144 -5.27 14.88 14.04
N VAL A 145 -5.05 14.27 12.87
CA VAL A 145 -3.73 13.80 12.41
C VAL A 145 -2.78 14.98 12.15
N ALA A 146 -3.28 16.07 11.57
CA ALA A 146 -2.49 17.28 11.34
C ALA A 146 -2.09 17.98 12.65
N ALA A 147 -3.00 18.06 13.62
CA ALA A 147 -2.72 18.62 14.93
C ALA A 147 -1.82 17.72 15.79
N ASN A 148 -1.86 16.40 15.57
CA ASN A 148 -1.09 15.42 16.33
C ASN A 148 -0.38 14.44 15.37
N PRO A 149 0.74 14.81 14.73
CA PRO A 149 1.35 13.99 13.67
C PRO A 149 1.71 12.55 14.08
N ASN A 150 1.91 12.29 15.37
CA ASN A 150 2.30 11.00 15.94
C ASN A 150 1.12 10.15 16.44
N VAL A 151 -0.12 10.55 16.19
CA VAL A 151 -1.33 9.79 16.56
C VAL A 151 -1.54 8.59 15.63
N LEU A 152 -0.69 7.56 15.78
CA LEU A 152 -0.61 6.41 14.89
C LEU A 152 -1.97 5.70 14.71
N GLY A 153 -2.70 5.46 15.81
CA GLY A 153 -4.00 4.78 15.76
C GLY A 153 -5.03 5.49 14.86
N MET A 154 -5.16 6.81 14.97
CA MET A 154 -6.07 7.59 14.12
C MET A 154 -5.58 7.64 12.67
N ARG A 155 -4.26 7.73 12.44
CA ARG A 155 -3.66 7.67 11.10
C ARG A 155 -3.98 6.34 10.41
N LEU A 156 -3.84 5.21 11.10
CA LEU A 156 -4.17 3.89 10.59
C LEU A 156 -5.68 3.72 10.33
N ALA A 157 -6.53 4.23 11.22
CA ALA A 157 -7.98 4.21 11.04
C ALA A 157 -8.41 5.04 9.80
N LEU A 158 -7.83 6.22 9.62
CA LEU A 158 -8.08 7.09 8.46
C LEU A 158 -7.61 6.43 7.16
N ALA A 159 -6.41 5.84 7.16
CA ALA A 159 -5.89 5.11 6.02
C ALA A 159 -6.82 3.95 5.61
N ARG A 160 -7.29 3.16 6.59
CA ARG A 160 -8.24 2.06 6.35
C ARG A 160 -9.55 2.54 5.74
N ARG A 161 -10.09 3.65 6.24
CA ARG A 161 -11.30 4.26 5.66
C ARG A 161 -11.09 4.72 4.22
N TYR A 162 -9.92 5.28 3.91
CA TYR A 162 -9.59 5.61 2.53
C TYR A 162 -9.50 4.36 1.63
N VAL A 163 -8.98 3.23 2.14
CA VAL A 163 -9.03 1.95 1.42
C VAL A 163 -10.48 1.52 1.14
N GLU A 164 -11.36 1.59 2.14
CA GLU A 164 -12.78 1.22 2.01
C GLU A 164 -13.52 2.08 0.96
N LYS A 165 -13.15 3.37 0.86
CA LYS A 165 -13.69 4.30 -0.15
C LYS A 165 -12.99 4.22 -1.51
N GLY A 166 -12.01 3.34 -1.68
CA GLY A 166 -11.23 3.21 -2.92
C GLY A 166 -10.26 4.38 -3.19
N GLN A 167 -10.00 5.23 -2.19
CA GLN A 167 -9.07 6.36 -2.27
C GLN A 167 -7.65 5.89 -1.94
N TYR A 168 -7.10 4.99 -2.77
CA TYR A 168 -5.83 4.31 -2.51
C TYR A 168 -4.62 5.24 -2.42
N ASP A 169 -4.63 6.36 -3.15
CA ASP A 169 -3.54 7.35 -3.10
C ASP A 169 -3.40 7.95 -1.69
N LYS A 170 -4.52 8.39 -1.10
CA LYS A 170 -4.54 8.92 0.27
C LYS A 170 -4.22 7.86 1.31
N ALA A 171 -4.74 6.65 1.12
CA ALA A 171 -4.40 5.53 1.99
C ALA A 171 -2.88 5.25 1.98
N SER A 172 -2.25 5.30 0.81
CA SER A 172 -0.81 5.10 0.63
C SER A 172 0.00 6.16 1.39
N GLU A 173 -0.42 7.43 1.34
CA GLU A 173 0.23 8.52 2.09
C GLU A 173 0.21 8.25 3.60
N HIS A 174 -0.96 7.96 4.16
CA HIS A 174 -1.07 7.72 5.60
C HIS A 174 -0.35 6.45 6.05
N TYR A 175 -0.43 5.35 5.29
CA TYR A 175 0.31 4.14 5.61
C TYR A 175 1.82 4.33 5.47
N GLY A 176 2.28 5.11 4.47
CA GLY A 176 3.70 5.42 4.31
C GLY A 176 4.26 6.16 5.53
N VAL A 177 3.53 7.16 6.04
CA VAL A 177 3.92 7.84 7.28
C VAL A 177 3.85 6.90 8.49
N ALA A 178 2.81 6.07 8.61
CA ALA A 178 2.68 5.11 9.70
C ALA A 178 3.85 4.12 9.74
N LEU A 179 4.28 3.58 8.59
CA LEU A 179 5.42 2.68 8.48
C LEU A 179 6.76 3.39 8.69
N THR A 180 6.84 4.69 8.45
CA THR A 180 8.02 5.49 8.82
C THR A 180 8.12 5.68 10.33
N GLN A 181 6.97 5.91 10.99
CA GLN A 181 6.91 6.14 12.44
C GLN A 181 7.09 4.85 13.25
N ALA A 182 6.50 3.76 12.79
CA ALA A 182 6.50 2.47 13.46
C ALA A 182 6.79 1.37 12.44
N PRO A 183 8.05 1.25 11.99
CA PRO A 183 8.41 0.34 10.91
C PRO A 183 8.13 -1.11 11.26
N ASP A 184 8.17 -1.50 12.54
CA ASP A 184 7.94 -2.86 13.04
C ASP A 184 6.52 -3.14 13.55
N ASP A 185 5.62 -2.16 13.50
CA ASP A 185 4.25 -2.34 13.98
C ASP A 185 3.48 -3.33 13.09
N PRO A 186 3.06 -4.50 13.61
CA PRO A 186 2.43 -5.52 12.80
C PRO A 186 1.06 -5.09 12.28
N GLN A 187 0.35 -4.20 12.98
CA GLN A 187 -0.93 -3.67 12.52
C GLN A 187 -0.74 -2.77 11.29
N ALA A 188 0.19 -1.81 11.34
CA ALA A 188 0.53 -0.93 10.23
C ALA A 188 1.01 -1.73 9.00
N ARG A 189 1.90 -2.70 9.21
CA ARG A 189 2.37 -3.59 8.14
C ARG A 189 1.24 -4.39 7.51
N SER A 190 0.38 -4.99 8.33
CA SER A 190 -0.73 -5.82 7.83
C SER A 190 -1.78 -5.00 7.08
N SER A 191 -2.11 -3.81 7.58
CA SER A 191 -3.01 -2.89 6.90
C SER A 191 -2.43 -2.32 5.60
N ALA A 192 -1.12 -2.09 5.53
CA ALA A 192 -0.43 -1.74 4.28
C ALA A 192 -0.47 -2.89 3.26
N ALA A 193 -0.33 -4.15 3.71
CA ALA A 193 -0.49 -5.32 2.85
C ALA A 193 -1.89 -5.39 2.23
N TRP A 194 -2.91 -5.08 3.02
CA TRP A 194 -4.28 -5.03 2.53
C TRP A 194 -4.47 -3.99 1.43
N LEU A 195 -3.86 -2.80 1.59
CA LEU A 195 -3.83 -1.79 0.53
C LEU A 195 -3.15 -2.31 -0.74
N LEU A 196 -1.98 -2.99 -0.64
CA LEU A 196 -1.31 -3.61 -1.79
C LEU A 196 -2.23 -4.57 -2.55
N HIS A 197 -2.97 -5.40 -1.82
CA HIS A 197 -3.96 -6.30 -2.44
C HIS A 197 -5.08 -5.51 -3.14
N LYS A 198 -5.61 -4.45 -2.52
CA LYS A 198 -6.64 -3.60 -3.14
C LYS A 198 -6.16 -2.86 -4.38
N MET A 199 -4.86 -2.56 -4.47
CA MET A 199 -4.24 -2.01 -5.66
C MET A 199 -3.89 -3.09 -6.72
N GLY A 200 -4.31 -4.34 -6.52
CA GLY A 200 -4.10 -5.45 -7.45
C GLY A 200 -2.80 -6.22 -7.26
N ASN A 201 -1.96 -5.83 -6.30
CA ASN A 201 -0.68 -6.48 -6.03
C ASN A 201 -0.81 -7.56 -4.95
N THR A 202 -1.66 -8.56 -5.22
CA THR A 202 -1.97 -9.66 -4.31
C THR A 202 -0.74 -10.45 -3.87
N GLU A 203 0.21 -10.69 -4.78
CA GLU A 203 1.40 -11.50 -4.46
C GLU A 203 2.34 -10.75 -3.51
N ALA A 204 2.57 -9.45 -3.75
CA ALA A 204 3.37 -8.64 -2.82
C ALA A 204 2.69 -8.52 -1.46
N ALA A 205 1.36 -8.37 -1.43
CA ALA A 205 0.60 -8.32 -0.18
C ALA A 205 0.81 -9.59 0.67
N LEU A 206 0.71 -10.78 0.06
CA LEU A 206 0.93 -12.04 0.75
C LEU A 206 2.37 -12.18 1.27
N ARG A 207 3.38 -11.86 0.44
CA ARG A 207 4.78 -11.85 0.90
C ARG A 207 5.00 -10.90 2.07
N PHE A 208 4.32 -9.74 2.05
CA PHE A 208 4.44 -8.75 3.11
C PHE A 208 3.80 -9.23 4.42
N LEU A 209 2.65 -9.93 4.33
CA LEU A 209 2.00 -10.57 5.47
C LEU A 209 2.82 -11.74 6.02
N ASP A 210 3.42 -12.56 5.15
CA ASP A 210 4.27 -13.67 5.57
C ASP A 210 5.48 -13.16 6.37
N LYS A 211 6.13 -12.09 5.91
CA LYS A 211 7.21 -11.43 6.67
C LYS A 211 6.71 -10.86 8.01
N THR A 212 5.54 -10.24 8.02
CA THR A 212 4.95 -9.73 9.26
C THR A 212 4.69 -10.85 10.26
N LEU A 213 4.20 -12.00 9.79
CA LEU A 213 3.96 -13.19 10.61
C LEU A 213 5.25 -13.90 11.05
N LEU A 214 6.37 -13.74 10.34
CA LEU A 214 7.67 -14.22 10.84
C LEU A 214 8.11 -13.48 12.11
N GLY A 215 7.86 -12.16 12.18
CA GLY A 215 8.20 -11.34 13.35
C GLY A 215 7.12 -11.35 14.44
N ALA A 216 5.85 -11.45 14.04
CA ALA A 216 4.69 -11.47 14.93
C ALA A 216 3.72 -12.60 14.52
N PRO A 217 4.04 -13.87 14.81
CA PRO A 217 3.24 -15.03 14.36
C PRO A 217 1.79 -15.00 14.84
N GLY A 218 1.56 -14.37 15.99
CA GLY A 218 0.25 -14.23 16.59
C GLY A 218 -0.55 -13.02 16.10
N SER A 219 -0.04 -12.16 15.22
CA SER A 219 -0.71 -10.90 14.87
C SER A 219 -2.13 -11.14 14.32
N PRO A 220 -3.20 -10.72 15.02
CA PRO A 220 -4.57 -10.97 14.58
C PRO A 220 -4.88 -10.28 13.24
N ASP A 221 -4.41 -9.04 13.06
CA ASP A 221 -4.59 -8.31 11.80
C ASP A 221 -3.85 -8.98 10.63
N ALA A 222 -2.63 -9.49 10.84
CA ALA A 222 -1.86 -10.15 9.78
C ALA A 222 -2.54 -11.43 9.30
N LEU A 223 -2.95 -12.28 10.24
CA LEU A 223 -3.70 -13.51 9.94
C LEU A 223 -5.04 -13.19 9.28
N TRP A 224 -5.74 -12.15 9.77
CA TRP A 224 -7.02 -11.72 9.23
C TRP A 224 -6.93 -11.31 7.77
N TYR A 225 -6.00 -10.39 7.44
CA TYR A 225 -5.83 -9.96 6.05
C TYR A 225 -5.31 -11.08 5.16
N LYS A 226 -4.44 -11.96 5.67
CA LYS A 226 -3.95 -13.12 4.91
C LYS A 226 -5.10 -14.05 4.54
N ALA A 227 -5.96 -14.42 5.49
CA ALA A 227 -7.12 -15.26 5.22
C ALA A 227 -8.06 -14.65 4.17
N ARG A 228 -8.37 -13.35 4.28
CA ARG A 228 -9.20 -12.65 3.29
C ARG A 228 -8.59 -12.65 1.91
N ILE A 229 -7.28 -12.39 1.80
CA ILE A 229 -6.58 -12.38 0.52
C ILE A 229 -6.51 -13.80 -0.09
N LEU A 230 -6.34 -14.83 0.73
CA LEU A 230 -6.39 -16.22 0.25
C LEU A 230 -7.77 -16.56 -0.32
N LEU A 231 -8.84 -16.14 0.35
CA LEU A 231 -10.22 -16.38 -0.09
C LEU A 231 -10.56 -15.60 -1.36
N ASP A 232 -10.34 -14.28 -1.36
CA ASP A 232 -10.79 -13.39 -2.45
C ASP A 232 -9.78 -13.29 -3.61
N GLY A 233 -8.49 -13.24 -3.30
CA GLY A 233 -7.42 -12.95 -4.27
C GLY A 233 -6.81 -14.20 -4.90
N ARG A 234 -6.61 -15.27 -4.12
CA ARG A 234 -5.95 -16.51 -4.59
C ARG A 234 -6.90 -17.67 -4.85
N ARG A 235 -8.19 -17.53 -4.51
CA ARG A 235 -9.19 -18.61 -4.57
C ARG A 235 -8.67 -19.88 -3.85
N ASN A 236 -8.02 -19.68 -2.71
CA ASN A 236 -7.56 -20.74 -1.83
C ASN A 236 -8.45 -20.76 -0.57
N PRO A 237 -9.69 -21.27 -0.66
CA PRO A 237 -10.60 -21.29 0.47
C PRO A 237 -10.12 -22.22 1.59
N ALA A 238 -9.41 -23.31 1.27
CA ALA A 238 -8.87 -24.23 2.28
C ALA A 238 -7.85 -23.54 3.19
N GLY A 239 -6.87 -22.83 2.61
CA GLY A 239 -5.88 -22.08 3.38
C GLY A 239 -6.49 -20.90 4.15
N ALA A 240 -7.53 -20.27 3.61
CA ALA A 240 -8.27 -19.23 4.34
C ALA A 240 -9.00 -19.81 5.56
N LEU A 241 -9.63 -20.98 5.41
CA LEU A 241 -10.37 -21.65 6.47
C LEU A 241 -9.46 -22.03 7.65
N GLU A 242 -8.29 -22.61 7.36
CA GLU A 242 -7.30 -22.99 8.38
C GLU A 242 -6.88 -21.80 9.25
N ILE A 243 -6.57 -20.66 8.61
CA ILE A 243 -6.16 -19.44 9.32
C ILE A 243 -7.31 -18.87 10.15
N LEU A 244 -8.54 -18.83 9.61
CA LEU A 244 -9.70 -18.30 10.31
C LEU A 244 -10.07 -19.16 11.54
N GLN A 245 -10.00 -20.49 11.41
CA GLN A 245 -10.22 -21.39 12.54
C GLN A 245 -9.21 -21.14 13.65
N GLY A 246 -7.91 -21.06 13.31
CA GLY A 246 -6.88 -20.76 14.30
C GLY A 246 -7.06 -19.39 14.96
N LEU A 247 -7.56 -18.38 14.24
CA LEU A 247 -7.88 -17.08 14.83
C LEU A 247 -9.04 -17.13 15.84
N VAL A 248 -10.10 -17.86 15.50
CA VAL A 248 -11.28 -18.02 16.38
C VAL A 248 -10.93 -18.84 17.61
N GLU A 249 -10.21 -19.94 17.46
CA GLU A 249 -9.81 -20.83 18.57
C GLU A 249 -8.93 -20.12 19.61
N ARG A 250 -8.08 -19.19 19.16
CA ARG A 250 -7.24 -18.39 20.07
C ARG A 250 -8.04 -17.37 20.89
N GLY A 251 -9.21 -16.96 20.42
CA GLY A 251 -10.06 -15.98 21.12
C GLY A 251 -9.58 -14.53 21.04
N ASP A 252 -8.68 -14.21 20.11
CA ASP A 252 -8.06 -12.87 19.97
C ASP A 252 -8.87 -11.90 19.09
N LEU A 253 -10.09 -12.27 18.70
CA LEU A 253 -10.96 -11.47 17.84
C LEU A 253 -12.04 -10.73 18.65
N GLU A 254 -12.21 -9.45 18.35
CA GLU A 254 -13.36 -8.67 18.80
C GLU A 254 -14.69 -9.28 18.31
N PRO A 255 -15.82 -9.12 19.05
CA PRO A 255 -17.10 -9.75 18.71
C PRO A 255 -17.57 -9.48 17.28
N GLU A 256 -17.34 -8.27 16.77
CA GLU A 256 -17.67 -7.87 15.40
C GLU A 256 -16.86 -8.66 14.36
N ARG A 257 -15.55 -8.83 14.61
CA ARG A 257 -14.66 -9.61 13.74
C ARG A 257 -14.93 -11.10 13.84
N LEU A 258 -15.37 -11.59 15.00
CA LEU A 258 -15.78 -12.98 15.18
C LEU A 258 -16.98 -13.32 14.28
N ALA A 259 -18.01 -12.47 14.29
CA ALA A 259 -19.17 -12.65 13.42
C ALA A 259 -18.79 -12.63 11.92
N GLU A 260 -17.89 -11.73 11.53
CA GLU A 260 -17.36 -11.70 10.15
C GLU A 260 -16.51 -12.95 9.84
N ALA A 261 -15.71 -13.45 10.80
CA ALA A 261 -14.93 -14.68 10.65
C ALA A 261 -15.83 -15.88 10.33
N ASP A 262 -16.95 -16.03 11.04
CA ASP A 262 -17.92 -17.10 10.83
C ASP A 262 -18.53 -17.06 9.42
N GLN A 263 -18.85 -15.86 8.93
CA GLN A 263 -19.35 -15.66 7.56
C GLN A 263 -18.28 -16.04 6.53
N LEU A 264 -17.04 -15.61 6.73
CA LEU A 264 -15.93 -15.93 5.84
C LEU A 264 -15.63 -17.44 5.82
N MET A 265 -15.65 -18.11 6.98
CA MET A 265 -15.48 -19.56 7.08
C MET A 265 -16.60 -20.31 6.36
N THR A 266 -17.85 -19.87 6.51
CA THR A 266 -18.98 -20.48 5.79
C THR A 266 -18.79 -20.36 4.28
N ARG A 267 -18.46 -19.16 3.79
CA ARG A 267 -18.17 -18.92 2.37
C ARG A 267 -16.98 -19.74 1.88
N ALA A 268 -15.94 -19.93 2.69
CA ALA A 268 -14.78 -20.75 2.34
C ALA A 268 -15.17 -22.24 2.18
N ARG A 269 -15.99 -22.78 3.09
CA ARG A 269 -16.50 -24.17 2.97
C ARG A 269 -17.29 -24.37 1.69
N GLU A 270 -18.22 -23.47 1.39
CA GLU A 270 -19.01 -23.52 0.15
C GLU A 270 -18.15 -23.46 -1.12
N GLN A 271 -17.03 -22.72 -1.10
CA GLN A 271 -16.10 -22.67 -2.23
C GLN A 271 -15.21 -23.91 -2.35
N THR A 272 -15.02 -24.64 -1.26
CA THR A 272 -14.21 -25.87 -1.24
C THR A 272 -15.01 -27.07 -1.78
N GLU A 273 -16.33 -27.03 -1.62
CA GLU A 273 -17.26 -28.08 -2.05
C GLU A 273 -17.69 -27.98 -3.53
N ARG A 274 -17.32 -26.90 -4.23
CA ARG A 274 -17.64 -26.65 -5.65
C ARG A 274 -16.49 -27.05 -6.57
#